data_AF-K4IT46-F1
#
_entry.id   AF-K4IT46-F1
#
_cell.length_a   1.000
_cell.length_b   1.000
_cell.length_c   1.000
_cell.angle_alpha   90.00
_cell.angle_beta   90.00
_cell.angle_gamma   90.00
#
_symmetry.space_group_name_H-M   'P 1'
#
loop_
_entity.id
_entity.type
_entity.pdbx_description
1 polymer ?
#
loop_
_entity_poly.entity_id
_entity_poly.type
_entity_poly.pdbx_seq_one_letter_code
_entity_poly.pdbx_strand_id
1 'polypeptide(L)'
;MSLLVPKKIADDEILVHYIFDRNFKKKIISERELVSKDIFLPNKGGVSLQRSFYCNENKCKQLAKDIAIGKVYIGFFVFRKSDFERVKQNYVLHERSEFDADIISTPLDESFASIKSKVYIDSTGNPAHADLIYKNPALRESESPNTAIRSFSRKLSKNCKLIIDTNPSSKSFEDIEFKKVI
;
A
#
# COMPACT_ATOMS: atom_id res chain seq x y z
N MET A 1 26.88 -1.26 -11.35
CA MET A 1 26.36 0.09 -11.02
C MET A 1 25.07 -0.11 -10.24
N SER A 2 24.88 0.61 -9.13
CA SER A 2 23.64 0.50 -8.38
C SER A 2 22.47 1.14 -9.13
N LEU A 3 21.31 0.51 -9.05
CA LEU A 3 20.10 0.95 -9.75
C LEU A 3 19.49 2.13 -9.01
N LEU A 4 19.34 3.26 -9.70
CA LEU A 4 18.66 4.46 -9.17
C LEU A 4 17.16 4.18 -9.00
N VAL A 5 16.58 4.56 -7.86
CA VAL A 5 15.14 4.53 -7.63
C VAL A 5 14.52 5.84 -8.15
N PRO A 6 13.68 5.83 -9.21
CA PRO A 6 13.14 7.04 -9.79
C PRO A 6 12.11 7.71 -8.87
N LYS A 7 12.10 9.04 -8.78
CA LYS A 7 11.07 9.76 -8.00
C LYS A 7 9.66 9.60 -8.56
N LYS A 8 9.53 9.52 -9.88
CA LYS A 8 8.26 9.26 -10.56
C LYS A 8 8.00 7.75 -10.58
N ILE A 9 6.85 7.35 -10.06
CA ILE A 9 6.39 5.96 -10.10
C ILE A 9 5.71 5.73 -11.46
N ALA A 10 6.14 4.69 -12.18
CA ALA A 10 5.59 4.35 -13.48
C ALA A 10 4.20 3.73 -13.36
N ASP A 11 3.37 3.82 -14.39
CA ASP A 11 1.97 3.36 -14.32
C ASP A 11 1.85 1.83 -14.27
N ASP A 12 2.79 1.12 -14.90
CA ASP A 12 2.90 -0.34 -14.89
C ASP A 12 3.53 -0.88 -13.59
N GLU A 13 4.03 0.01 -12.73
CA GLU A 13 4.72 -0.38 -11.51
C GLU A 13 3.74 -1.02 -10.50
N ILE A 14 4.15 -2.18 -9.96
CA ILE A 14 3.38 -2.91 -8.96
C ILE A 14 3.71 -2.37 -7.57
N LEU A 15 2.67 -1.99 -6.85
CA LEU A 15 2.71 -1.46 -5.50
C LEU A 15 2.16 -2.50 -4.52
N VAL A 16 2.77 -2.55 -3.35
CA VAL A 16 2.48 -3.54 -2.30
C VAL A 16 2.08 -2.81 -1.03
N HIS A 17 0.96 -3.21 -0.43
CA HIS A 17 0.54 -2.78 0.91
C HIS A 17 0.53 -3.97 1.87
N TYR A 18 0.98 -3.77 3.10
CA TYR A 18 1.02 -4.82 4.12
C TYR A 18 -0.35 -5.06 4.75
N ILE A 19 -0.69 -6.33 4.95
CA ILE A 19 -1.96 -6.74 5.56
C ILE A 19 -1.69 -7.42 6.90
N PHE A 20 -2.48 -7.02 7.89
CA PHE A 20 -2.38 -7.50 9.26
C PHE A 20 -3.70 -8.11 9.73
N ASP A 21 -3.67 -8.88 10.82
CA ASP A 21 -4.84 -9.53 11.42
C ASP A 21 -6.01 -8.57 11.69
N ARG A 22 -5.70 -7.34 12.12
CA ARG A 22 -6.70 -6.27 12.35
C ARG A 22 -7.50 -5.88 11.10
N ASN A 23 -7.01 -6.21 9.90
CA ASN A 23 -7.71 -5.94 8.66
C ASN A 23 -8.82 -6.96 8.40
N PHE A 24 -9.01 -7.96 9.26
CA PHE A 24 -10.06 -8.97 9.15
C PHE A 24 -11.03 -8.89 10.34
N LYS A 25 -12.32 -9.06 10.05
CA LYS A 25 -13.36 -9.14 11.09
C LYS A 25 -13.09 -10.34 11.98
N LYS A 26 -13.21 -10.12 13.30
CA LYS A 26 -13.01 -11.17 14.31
C LYS A 26 -11.67 -11.92 14.18
N LYS A 27 -10.69 -11.34 13.47
CA LYS A 27 -9.40 -11.96 13.12
C LYS A 27 -9.51 -13.27 12.31
N ILE A 28 -10.60 -13.47 11.57
CA ILE A 28 -10.78 -14.63 10.69
C ILE A 28 -10.12 -14.34 9.34
N ILE A 29 -9.03 -15.04 9.02
CA ILE A 29 -8.22 -14.76 7.83
C ILE A 29 -8.89 -15.36 6.58
N SER A 30 -9.68 -14.54 5.89
CA SER A 30 -10.25 -14.87 4.58
C SER A 30 -10.65 -13.59 3.84
N GLU A 31 -10.71 -13.64 2.51
CA GLU A 31 -11.13 -12.49 1.70
C GLU A 31 -12.54 -11.98 2.07
N ARG A 32 -13.45 -12.88 2.45
CA ARG A 32 -14.83 -12.54 2.85
C ARG A 32 -14.89 -11.71 4.14
N GLU A 33 -13.96 -11.96 5.05
CA GLU A 33 -13.88 -11.29 6.35
C GLU A 33 -13.00 -10.03 6.31
N LEU A 34 -12.38 -9.73 5.17
CA LEU A 34 -11.55 -8.55 4.99
C LEU A 34 -12.36 -7.25 5.13
N VAL A 35 -11.86 -6.33 5.94
CA VAL A 35 -12.44 -5.00 6.15
C VAL A 35 -11.88 -4.03 5.09
N SER A 36 -12.30 -4.21 3.84
CA SER A 36 -11.77 -3.49 2.67
C SER A 36 -11.83 -1.96 2.74
N LYS A 37 -12.80 -1.39 3.47
CA LYS A 37 -12.87 0.06 3.72
C LYS A 37 -11.71 0.63 4.53
N ASP A 38 -10.98 -0.21 5.24
CA ASP A 38 -10.00 0.21 6.24
C ASP A 38 -8.56 -0.08 5.82
N ILE A 39 -8.39 -0.70 4.66
CA ILE A 39 -7.11 -1.12 4.09
C ILE A 39 -6.27 0.09 3.74
N PHE A 40 -6.82 1.01 2.97
CA PHE A 40 -6.15 2.22 2.52
C PHE A 40 -6.53 3.43 3.39
N LEU A 41 -6.73 3.22 4.70
CA LEU A 41 -6.85 4.35 5.62
C LEU A 41 -5.46 4.87 5.99
N PRO A 42 -5.21 6.18 5.87
CA PRO A 42 -3.89 6.73 6.14
C PRO A 42 -3.55 6.63 7.63
N ASN A 43 -2.27 6.45 7.93
CA ASN A 43 -1.71 6.51 9.27
C ASN A 43 -0.54 7.51 9.27
N LYS A 44 -0.64 8.59 10.05
CA LYS A 44 0.42 9.63 10.16
C LYS A 44 0.97 10.11 8.81
N GLY A 45 0.11 10.61 7.92
CA GLY A 45 0.53 11.31 6.69
C GLY A 45 0.27 10.58 5.37
N GLY A 46 -0.01 9.27 5.39
CA GLY A 46 -0.31 8.51 4.18
C GLY A 46 -0.59 7.03 4.43
N VAL A 47 -0.80 6.29 3.35
CA VAL A 47 -0.81 4.82 3.38
C VAL A 47 0.52 4.34 2.80
N SER A 48 1.32 3.69 3.64
CA SER A 48 2.64 3.17 3.27
C SER A 48 2.51 2.05 2.23
N LEU A 49 3.33 2.13 1.19
CA LEU A 49 3.42 1.19 0.09
C LEU A 49 4.88 0.84 -0.19
N GLN A 50 5.10 -0.33 -0.78
CA GLN A 50 6.39 -0.74 -1.34
C GLN A 50 6.29 -0.87 -2.85
N ARG A 51 7.37 -0.48 -3.51
CA ARG A 51 7.56 -0.64 -4.95
C ARG A 51 8.23 -1.97 -5.23
N SER A 52 7.49 -2.95 -5.77
CA SER A 52 7.97 -4.34 -5.82
C SER A 52 9.19 -4.55 -6.71
N PHE A 53 9.42 -3.67 -7.69
CA PHE A 53 10.62 -3.73 -8.53
C PHE A 53 11.90 -3.44 -7.74
N TYR A 54 11.80 -2.64 -6.67
CA TYR A 54 12.94 -2.23 -5.82
C TYR A 54 12.94 -2.93 -4.45
N CYS A 55 11.94 -3.77 -4.16
CA CYS A 55 11.79 -4.52 -2.92
C CYS A 55 11.10 -5.85 -3.17
N ASN A 56 11.86 -6.95 -3.05
CA ASN A 56 11.30 -8.30 -3.23
C ASN A 56 10.39 -8.70 -2.05
N GLU A 57 9.68 -9.81 -2.23
CA GLU A 57 8.69 -10.37 -1.31
C GLU A 57 9.27 -10.63 0.08
N ASN A 58 10.48 -11.20 0.13
CA ASN A 58 11.19 -11.47 1.39
C ASN A 58 11.49 -10.18 2.16
N LYS A 59 12.01 -9.15 1.48
CA LYS A 59 12.29 -7.86 2.10
C LYS A 59 11.01 -7.14 2.50
N CYS A 60 9.94 -7.24 1.71
CA CYS A 60 8.61 -6.75 2.08
C CYS A 60 8.08 -7.44 3.35
N LYS A 61 8.22 -8.78 3.46
CA LYS A 61 7.79 -9.54 4.66
C LYS A 61 8.59 -9.13 5.88
N GLN A 62 9.92 -8.98 5.75
CA GLN A 62 10.77 -8.50 6.82
C GLN A 62 10.34 -7.10 7.32
N LEU A 63 10.21 -6.13 6.40
CA LEU A 63 9.76 -4.78 6.73
C LEU A 63 8.37 -4.76 7.37
N ALA A 64 7.44 -5.59 6.87
CA ALA A 64 6.11 -5.71 7.45
C ALA A 64 6.17 -6.19 8.90
N LYS A 65 7.01 -7.19 9.20
CA LYS A 65 7.22 -7.71 10.57
C LYS A 65 7.87 -6.69 11.49
N ASP A 66 8.86 -5.95 11.00
CA ASP A 66 9.57 -4.93 11.80
C ASP A 66 8.62 -3.78 12.21
N ILE A 67 7.66 -3.43 11.34
CA ILE A 67 6.65 -2.39 11.59
C ILE A 67 5.45 -2.94 12.38
N ALA A 68 5.30 -4.25 12.49
CA ALA A 68 4.15 -4.92 13.11
C ALA A 68 4.17 -4.91 14.65
N ILE A 69 4.77 -3.91 15.32
CA ILE A 69 4.78 -3.87 16.79
C ILE A 69 3.32 -3.91 17.31
N GLY A 70 2.95 -5.03 17.96
CA GLY A 70 1.60 -5.29 18.46
C GLY A 70 0.56 -5.73 17.42
N LYS A 71 0.98 -6.09 16.19
CA LYS A 71 0.11 -6.56 15.10
C LYS A 71 0.64 -7.89 14.56
N VAL A 72 -0.24 -8.72 14.00
CA VAL A 72 0.18 -9.96 13.33
C VAL A 72 0.16 -9.71 11.84
N TYR A 73 1.32 -9.82 11.18
CA TYR A 73 1.42 -9.81 9.72
C TYR A 73 0.70 -11.03 9.14
N ILE A 74 -0.03 -10.83 8.04
CA ILE A 74 -0.85 -11.85 7.37
C ILE A 74 -0.48 -12.01 5.90
N GLY A 75 -0.07 -10.94 5.23
CA GLY A 75 0.21 -10.99 3.79
C GLY A 75 0.22 -9.61 3.15
N PHE A 76 -0.16 -9.55 1.88
CA PHE A 76 -0.01 -8.38 1.04
C PHE A 76 -1.26 -8.08 0.21
N PHE A 77 -1.50 -6.80 -0.03
CA PHE A 77 -2.27 -6.35 -1.18
C PHE A 77 -1.31 -5.87 -2.27
N VAL A 78 -1.55 -6.32 -3.49
CA VAL A 78 -0.80 -5.88 -4.67
C VAL A 78 -1.71 -5.29 -5.73
N PHE A 79 -1.24 -4.27 -6.45
CA PHE A 79 -1.96 -3.60 -7.54
C PHE A 79 -0.99 -2.81 -8.42
N ARG A 80 -1.35 -2.51 -9.68
CA ARG A 80 -0.58 -1.57 -10.51
C ARG A 80 -0.96 -0.13 -10.21
N LYS A 81 -0.03 0.81 -10.36
CA LYS A 81 -0.34 2.24 -10.28
C LYS A 81 -1.43 2.65 -11.27
N SER A 82 -1.47 2.07 -12.46
CA SER A 82 -2.52 2.29 -13.46
C SER A 82 -3.92 1.92 -12.95
N ASP A 83 -4.05 0.88 -12.11
CA ASP A 83 -5.33 0.50 -11.51
C ASP A 83 -5.79 1.53 -10.49
N PHE A 84 -4.86 2.06 -9.69
CA PHE A 84 -5.13 3.18 -8.79
C PHE A 84 -5.63 4.41 -9.55
N GLU A 85 -4.92 4.83 -10.60
CA GLU A 85 -5.31 6.01 -11.38
C GLU A 85 -6.69 5.84 -12.03
N ARG A 86 -6.99 4.66 -12.58
CA ARG A 86 -8.30 4.33 -13.14
C ARG A 86 -9.40 4.40 -12.08
N VAL A 87 -9.17 3.81 -10.90
CA VAL A 87 -10.16 3.86 -9.79
C VAL A 87 -10.36 5.30 -9.32
N LYS A 88 -9.30 6.09 -9.19
CA LYS A 88 -9.35 7.51 -8.82
C LYS A 88 -10.17 8.31 -9.83
N GLN A 89 -9.86 8.21 -11.11
CA GLN A 89 -10.59 8.92 -12.17
C GLN A 89 -12.08 8.58 -12.16
N ASN A 90 -12.43 7.29 -12.06
CA ASN A 90 -13.83 6.87 -11.98
C ASN A 90 -14.53 7.41 -10.72
N TYR A 91 -13.84 7.42 -9.58
CA TYR A 91 -14.39 7.95 -8.34
C TYR A 91 -14.65 9.46 -8.41
N VAL A 92 -13.74 10.21 -9.05
CA VAL A 92 -13.88 11.64 -9.31
C VAL A 92 -15.05 11.93 -10.24
N LEU A 93 -15.12 11.23 -11.37
CA LEU A 93 -16.14 11.46 -12.40
C LEU A 93 -17.57 11.15 -11.93
N HIS A 94 -17.74 10.14 -11.08
CA HIS A 94 -19.06 9.60 -10.77
C HIS A 94 -19.54 9.81 -9.33
N GLU A 95 -18.65 10.15 -8.38
CA GLU A 95 -19.00 10.16 -6.96
C GLU A 95 -18.52 11.40 -6.19
N ARG A 96 -17.27 11.81 -6.41
CA ARG A 96 -16.62 12.90 -5.66
C ARG A 96 -15.72 13.73 -6.56
N SER A 97 -16.29 14.70 -7.26
CA SER A 97 -15.59 15.55 -8.24
C SER A 97 -14.34 16.28 -7.72
N GLU A 98 -14.28 16.56 -6.41
CA GLU A 98 -13.16 17.26 -5.78
C GLU A 98 -12.14 16.31 -5.14
N PHE A 99 -12.34 15.00 -5.24
CA PHE A 99 -11.47 14.02 -4.61
C PHE A 99 -10.10 14.02 -5.30
N ASP A 100 -9.03 14.12 -4.51
CA ASP A 100 -7.67 14.06 -4.99
C ASP A 100 -6.80 13.20 -4.07
N ALA A 101 -6.07 12.30 -4.72
CA ALA A 101 -5.11 11.41 -4.09
C ALA A 101 -3.98 11.09 -5.09
N ASP A 102 -2.80 10.82 -4.55
CA ASP A 102 -1.61 10.57 -5.35
C ASP A 102 -0.72 9.52 -4.71
N ILE A 103 0.06 8.81 -5.52
CA ILE A 103 1.07 7.87 -5.05
C ILE A 103 2.44 8.48 -5.35
N ILE A 104 3.15 8.81 -4.28
CA ILE A 104 4.45 9.48 -4.38
C ILE A 104 5.57 8.58 -3.85
N SER A 105 6.73 8.62 -4.50
CA SER A 105 7.91 7.92 -3.99
C SER A 105 8.46 8.71 -2.80
N THR A 106 8.56 8.04 -1.65
CA THR A 106 8.99 8.62 -0.37
C THR A 106 10.01 7.69 0.28
N PRO A 107 11.18 7.47 -0.37
CA PRO A 107 12.21 6.59 0.19
C PRO A 107 12.58 7.04 1.60
N LEU A 108 12.81 6.08 2.50
CA LEU A 108 13.08 6.33 3.92
C LEU A 108 14.50 5.93 4.28
N ASP A 109 15.13 6.66 5.20
CA ASP A 109 16.38 6.24 5.84
C ASP A 109 16.14 5.26 7.01
N GLU A 110 17.20 4.87 7.70
CA GLU A 110 17.14 3.96 8.86
C GLU A 110 16.36 4.53 10.05
N SER A 111 16.20 5.85 10.12
CA SER A 111 15.39 6.54 11.13
C SER A 111 13.94 6.75 10.67
N PHE A 112 13.54 6.13 9.56
CA PHE A 112 12.23 6.30 8.91
C PHE A 112 11.93 7.74 8.46
N ALA A 113 12.95 8.57 8.25
CA ALA A 113 12.79 9.91 7.70
C ALA A 113 12.87 9.89 6.17
N SER A 114 12.07 10.73 5.51
CA SER A 114 12.04 10.78 4.05
C SER A 114 13.31 11.42 3.47
N ILE A 115 13.93 10.71 2.51
CA ILE A 115 15.14 11.14 1.81
C ILE A 115 14.75 11.96 0.57
N LYS A 116 15.26 13.19 0.47
CA LYS A 116 14.98 14.10 -0.67
C LYS A 116 15.99 14.01 -1.82
N SER A 117 17.18 13.48 -1.56
CA SER A 117 18.27 13.32 -2.53
C SER A 117 18.07 12.11 -3.45
N LYS A 118 19.05 11.80 -4.31
CA LYS A 118 19.03 10.59 -5.13
C LYS A 118 19.20 9.36 -4.21
N VAL A 119 18.37 8.34 -4.44
CA VAL A 119 18.37 7.09 -3.68
C VAL A 119 18.55 5.93 -4.65
N TYR A 120 19.37 4.96 -4.27
CA TYR A 120 19.64 3.76 -5.04
C TYR A 120 19.06 2.52 -4.33
N ILE A 121 18.84 1.43 -5.05
CA ILE A 121 18.19 0.21 -4.50
C ILE A 121 18.92 -0.39 -3.29
N ASP A 122 20.23 -0.20 -3.22
CA ASP A 122 21.14 -0.65 -2.16
C ASP A 122 21.40 0.41 -1.08
N SER A 123 20.77 1.59 -1.18
CA SER A 123 20.85 2.59 -0.11
C SER A 123 20.24 2.02 1.19
N THR A 124 20.80 2.45 2.32
CA THR A 124 20.31 2.03 3.64
C THR A 124 18.88 2.51 3.89
N GLY A 125 18.20 1.89 4.86
CA GLY A 125 16.78 2.16 5.16
C GLY A 125 15.81 1.44 4.20
N ASN A 126 14.81 2.17 3.70
CA ASN A 126 13.80 1.67 2.77
C ASN A 126 13.73 2.50 1.47
N PRO A 127 14.61 2.24 0.49
CA PRO A 127 14.61 2.90 -0.82
C PRO A 127 13.33 2.74 -1.64
N ALA A 128 12.61 1.64 -1.45
CA ALA A 128 11.45 1.27 -2.25
C ALA A 128 10.14 1.86 -1.71
N HIS A 129 10.20 2.63 -0.64
CA HIS A 129 9.02 3.18 0.01
C HIS A 129 8.30 4.20 -0.88
N ALA A 130 6.98 4.14 -0.84
CA ALA A 130 6.06 5.10 -1.44
C ALA A 130 4.88 5.32 -0.49
N ASP A 131 4.18 6.44 -0.67
CA ASP A 131 2.96 6.75 0.07
C ASP A 131 1.82 7.03 -0.90
N LEU A 132 0.65 6.43 -0.61
CA LEU A 132 -0.63 6.94 -1.10
C LEU A 132 -1.08 8.07 -0.16
N ILE A 133 -1.20 9.28 -0.70
CA ILE A 133 -1.57 10.49 0.02
C ILE A 133 -2.91 11.00 -0.49
N TYR A 134 -3.84 11.24 0.42
CA TYR A 134 -5.12 11.90 0.14
C TYR A 134 -4.92 13.42 0.27
N LYS A 135 -4.76 14.10 -0.86
CA LYS A 135 -4.54 15.56 -0.91
C LYS A 135 -5.84 16.32 -0.61
N ASN A 136 -6.94 15.86 -1.20
CA ASN A 136 -8.29 16.32 -0.87
C ASN A 136 -9.24 15.13 -0.81
N PRO A 137 -9.67 14.67 0.38
CA PRO A 137 -10.63 13.58 0.46
C PRO A 137 -12.06 13.97 0.02
N ALA A 138 -12.32 15.23 -0.35
CA ALA A 138 -13.64 15.75 -0.72
C ALA A 138 -14.71 15.48 0.36
N LEU A 139 -14.44 16.00 1.56
CA LEU A 139 -15.33 15.92 2.72
C LEU A 139 -16.64 16.63 2.40
N ARG A 140 -17.77 15.96 2.68
CA ARG A 140 -19.07 16.63 2.73
C ARG A 140 -19.36 17.02 4.18
N GLU A 141 -19.86 18.23 4.40
CA GLU A 141 -20.13 18.79 5.73
C GLU A 141 -21.06 17.90 6.58
N SER A 142 -21.95 17.14 5.95
CA SER A 142 -22.91 16.28 6.62
C SER A 142 -22.40 14.88 6.99
N GLU A 143 -21.14 14.53 6.68
CA GLU A 143 -20.61 13.17 6.92
C GLU A 143 -19.82 13.06 8.23
N SER A 144 -20.35 12.28 9.18
CA SER A 144 -19.61 11.85 10.37
C SER A 144 -19.80 10.34 10.61
N PRO A 145 -18.75 9.50 10.46
CA PRO A 145 -17.36 9.82 10.11
C PRO A 145 -17.14 10.05 8.61
N ASN A 146 -15.98 10.61 8.22
CA ASN A 146 -15.54 10.75 6.83
C ASN A 146 -15.64 9.41 6.07
N THR A 147 -16.59 9.32 5.14
CA THR A 147 -16.83 8.09 4.38
C THR A 147 -16.11 8.06 3.04
N ALA A 148 -15.58 9.19 2.55
CA ALA A 148 -15.00 9.30 1.21
C ALA A 148 -13.77 8.40 1.05
N ILE A 149 -12.80 8.52 1.95
CA ILE A 149 -11.60 7.66 1.93
C ILE A 149 -11.99 6.18 2.09
N ARG A 150 -12.95 5.87 2.98
CA ARG A 150 -13.43 4.50 3.18
C ARG A 150 -14.12 3.93 1.95
N SER A 151 -14.91 4.74 1.26
CA SER A 151 -15.57 4.36 0.00
C SER A 151 -14.55 4.12 -1.10
N PHE A 152 -13.59 5.04 -1.24
CA PHE A 152 -12.47 4.90 -2.16
C PHE A 152 -11.64 3.63 -1.86
N SER A 153 -11.27 3.40 -0.59
CA SER A 153 -10.54 2.20 -0.16
C SER A 153 -11.27 0.92 -0.57
N ARG A 154 -12.59 0.82 -0.36
CA ARG A 154 -13.37 -0.35 -0.81
C ARG A 154 -13.27 -0.57 -2.32
N LYS A 155 -13.29 0.50 -3.12
CA LYS A 155 -13.23 0.42 -4.58
C LYS A 155 -11.84 0.04 -5.07
N LEU A 156 -10.81 0.63 -4.45
CA LEU A 156 -9.42 0.29 -4.75
C LEU A 156 -9.14 -1.17 -4.40
N SER A 157 -9.54 -1.65 -3.21
CA SER A 157 -9.34 -3.03 -2.79
C SER A 157 -9.93 -4.07 -3.76
N LYS A 158 -11.03 -3.74 -4.47
CA LYS A 158 -11.60 -4.63 -5.50
C LYS A 158 -10.73 -4.80 -6.75
N ASN A 159 -9.82 -3.84 -6.99
CA ASN A 159 -8.85 -3.87 -8.08
C ASN A 159 -7.48 -4.37 -7.60
N CYS A 160 -7.33 -4.68 -6.31
CA CYS A 160 -6.12 -5.26 -5.76
C CYS A 160 -6.23 -6.79 -5.71
N LYS A 161 -5.09 -7.46 -5.62
CA LYS A 161 -5.01 -8.89 -5.33
C LYS A 161 -4.49 -9.11 -3.92
N LEU A 162 -5.27 -9.82 -3.12
CA LEU A 162 -4.88 -10.23 -1.77
C LEU A 162 -4.04 -11.51 -1.88
N ILE A 163 -2.84 -11.46 -1.33
CA ILE A 163 -1.98 -12.63 -1.15
C ILE A 163 -1.89 -12.87 0.35
N ILE A 164 -2.44 -14.00 0.81
CA ILE A 164 -2.33 -14.44 2.19
C ILE A 164 -1.06 -15.31 2.28
N ASP A 165 -0.15 -14.92 3.16
CA ASP A 165 1.06 -15.70 3.43
C ASP A 165 0.66 -17.00 4.13
N THR A 166 1.01 -18.13 3.53
CA THR A 166 0.67 -19.46 4.07
C THR A 166 1.48 -19.79 5.32
N ASN A 167 2.62 -19.11 5.51
CA ASN A 167 3.50 -19.28 6.67
C ASN A 167 3.95 -17.94 7.25
N PRO A 168 3.05 -17.14 7.85
CA PRO A 168 3.37 -15.79 8.31
C PRO A 168 4.46 -15.76 9.39
N SER A 169 4.67 -16.84 10.14
CA SER A 169 5.69 -16.94 11.19
C SER A 169 7.10 -17.15 10.64
N SER A 170 7.26 -17.76 9.46
CA SER A 170 8.58 -18.01 8.85
C SER A 170 9.31 -16.71 8.48
N LYS A 171 10.64 -16.78 8.33
CA LYS A 171 11.42 -15.60 7.93
C LYS A 171 11.27 -15.26 6.45
N SER A 172 11.05 -16.27 5.61
CA SER A 172 10.98 -16.13 4.15
C SER A 172 9.54 -16.16 3.66
N PHE A 173 9.27 -15.50 2.54
CA PHE A 173 8.04 -15.61 1.80
C PHE A 173 8.20 -16.72 0.74
N GLU A 174 7.33 -17.73 0.77
CA GLU A 174 7.42 -18.93 -0.06
C GLU A 174 6.24 -19.08 -1.03
N ASP A 175 5.30 -18.13 -1.01
CA ASP A 175 4.12 -18.13 -1.86
C ASP A 175 4.38 -17.48 -3.22
N ILE A 176 3.30 -17.17 -3.94
CA ILE A 176 3.33 -16.64 -5.31
C ILE A 176 4.00 -15.25 -5.38
N GLU A 177 4.91 -15.09 -6.34
CA GLU A 177 5.54 -13.80 -6.66
C GLU A 177 4.51 -12.74 -7.04
N PHE A 178 4.74 -11.50 -6.61
CA PHE A 178 3.82 -10.38 -6.85
C PHE A 178 3.51 -10.16 -8.33
N LYS A 179 4.50 -10.38 -9.21
CA LYS A 179 4.38 -10.23 -10.66
C LYS A 179 3.50 -11.29 -11.32
N LYS A 180 3.28 -12.45 -10.68
CA LYS A 180 2.47 -13.54 -11.23
C LYS A 180 0.97 -13.41 -10.91
N VAL A 181 0.61 -12.51 -9.98
CA VAL A 181 -0.79 -12.32 -9.53
C VAL A 181 -1.47 -11.13 -10.21
N ILE A 182 -0.68 -10.21 -10.76
CA ILE A 182 -1.13 -8.91 -11.28
C ILE A 182 -1.03 -8.88 -12.80
#